data_AF-A0A932CDZ8-F1
#
_entry.id   AF-A0A932CDZ8-F1
#
_cell.length_a   1.000
_cell.length_b   1.000
_cell.length_c   1.000
_cell.angle_alpha   90.00
_cell.angle_beta   90.00
_cell.angle_gamma   90.00
#
_symmetry.space_group_name_H-M   'P 1'
#
loop_
_entity.id
_entity.type
_entity.pdbx_description
1 polymer ?
#
loop_
_entity_poly.entity_id
_entity_poly.type
_entity_poly.pdbx_seq_one_letter_code
_entity_poly.pdbx_strand_id
1 'polypeptide(L)'
;MRRLLKSLHRSQKGFTLIELLVVVAILGVLAAVAVPNVGRFMNRGETEAMAAELHNISTAMMAMMADQTRTTVTASTNATNDMTIFPDPSYPLYGTTDRYLNTATTRWSYMTDEYGSITQY
;
A
#
# COMPACT_ATOMS: atom_id res chain seq x y z
N MET A 1 68.58 4.29 -21.98
CA MET A 1 67.31 3.84 -21.35
C MET A 1 66.91 4.75 -20.17
N ARG A 2 66.42 5.97 -20.37
CA ARG A 2 66.01 6.86 -19.24
C ARG A 2 64.90 7.87 -19.59
N ARG A 3 63.95 7.50 -20.44
CA ARG A 3 62.84 8.40 -20.83
C ARG A 3 61.51 7.65 -20.97
N LEU A 4 61.03 7.02 -19.90
CA LEU A 4 59.67 6.45 -19.88
C LEU A 4 58.90 6.64 -18.56
N LEU A 5 59.46 7.37 -17.58
CA LEU A 5 58.77 7.67 -16.31
C LEU A 5 58.50 9.17 -16.17
N LYS A 6 57.99 9.81 -17.23
CA LYS A 6 57.51 11.19 -17.12
C LYS A 6 55.99 11.18 -17.09
N SER A 7 55.45 11.56 -15.93
CA SER A 7 54.09 12.07 -15.73
C SER A 7 52.96 11.04 -15.53
N LEU A 8 52.88 10.47 -14.32
CA LEU A 8 51.63 9.94 -13.76
C LEU A 8 51.13 10.73 -12.54
N HIS A 9 51.58 11.98 -12.34
CA HIS A 9 50.90 12.90 -11.43
C HIS A 9 49.74 13.55 -12.18
N ARG A 10 48.65 12.79 -12.33
CA ARG A 10 47.33 13.38 -12.62
C ARG A 10 47.03 14.35 -11.48
N SER A 11 46.86 15.63 -11.84
CA SER A 11 46.42 16.68 -10.92
C SER A 11 45.08 16.26 -10.30
N GLN A 12 45.13 15.74 -9.08
CA GLN A 12 43.96 15.48 -8.26
C GLN A 12 43.42 16.84 -7.83
N LYS A 13 42.50 17.40 -8.62
CA LYS A 13 41.73 18.58 -8.21
C LYS A 13 40.85 18.16 -7.02
N GLY A 14 41.29 18.49 -5.80
CA GLY A 14 40.51 18.27 -4.59
C GLY A 14 39.24 19.12 -4.61
N PHE A 15 38.16 18.59 -4.04
CA PHE A 15 36.91 19.31 -3.83
C PHE A 15 37.13 20.48 -2.87
N THR A 16 36.62 21.67 -3.18
CA THR A 16 36.75 22.81 -2.27
C THR A 16 35.70 22.74 -1.16
N LEU A 17 36.05 23.22 0.04
CA LEU A 17 35.10 23.27 1.16
C LEU A 17 33.88 24.15 0.84
N ILE A 18 34.09 25.21 0.05
CA ILE A 18 33.00 26.11 -0.37
C ILE A 18 32.04 25.44 -1.35
N GLU A 19 32.54 24.59 -2.26
CA GLU A 19 31.67 23.78 -3.13
C GLU A 19 30.80 22.84 -2.30
N LEU A 20 31.37 22.20 -1.27
CA LEU A 20 30.62 21.27 -0.42
C LEU A 20 29.58 22.01 0.42
N LEU A 21 29.91 23.21 0.91
CA LEU A 21 29.02 24.05 1.71
C LEU A 21 27.79 24.51 0.91
N VAL A 22 27.97 24.94 -0.34
CA VAL A 22 26.84 25.35 -1.19
C VAL A 22 25.95 24.15 -1.53
N VAL A 23 26.54 22.98 -1.78
CA VAL A 23 25.78 21.75 -2.08
C VAL A 23 24.89 21.35 -0.91
N VAL A 24 25.43 21.27 0.31
CA VAL A 24 24.61 20.90 1.47
C VAL A 24 23.59 21.96 1.83
N ALA A 25 23.87 23.24 1.57
CA ALA A 25 22.90 24.32 1.74
C ALA A 25 21.70 24.15 0.79
N ILE A 26 21.94 23.88 -0.50
CA ILE A 26 20.86 23.63 -1.48
C ILE A 26 20.10 22.34 -1.11
N LEU A 27 20.80 21.26 -0.78
CA LEU A 27 20.17 20.01 -0.33
C LEU A 27 19.31 20.21 0.93
N GLY A 28 19.75 21.06 1.86
CA GLY A 28 18.99 21.41 3.06
C GLY A 28 17.66 22.11 2.74
N VAL A 29 17.66 23.08 1.82
CA VAL A 29 16.44 23.77 1.37
C VAL A 29 15.50 22.79 0.65
N LEU A 30 16.01 21.96 -0.25
CA LEU A 30 15.21 20.96 -0.95
C LEU A 30 14.59 19.94 0.01
N ALA A 31 15.37 19.44 0.97
CA ALA A 31 14.88 18.49 1.97
C ALA A 31 13.78 19.09 2.86
N ALA A 32 13.92 20.35 3.26
CA ALA A 32 12.94 21.04 4.11
C ALA A 32 11.54 21.12 3.46
N VAL A 33 11.46 21.26 2.12
CA VAL A 33 10.18 21.29 1.39
C VAL A 33 9.71 19.89 1.02
N ALA A 34 10.62 18.99 0.63
CA ALA A 34 10.26 17.66 0.13
C ALA A 34 9.74 16.72 1.24
N VAL A 35 10.41 16.66 2.39
CA VAL A 35 10.09 15.72 3.48
C VAL A 35 8.65 15.84 3.99
N PRO A 36 8.11 17.03 4.34
CA PRO A 36 6.73 17.11 4.84
C PRO A 36 5.68 16.73 3.80
N ASN A 37 5.98 16.90 2.50
CA ASN A 37 5.07 16.56 1.42
C ASN A 37 4.96 15.04 1.23
N VAL A 38 6.08 14.31 1.28
CA VAL A 38 6.10 12.85 1.12
C VAL A 38 5.21 12.15 2.15
N GLY A 39 5.26 12.55 3.41
CA GLY A 39 4.40 11.97 4.45
C GLY A 39 2.90 12.17 4.18
N ARG A 40 2.50 13.35 3.69
CA ARG A 40 1.10 13.64 3.35
C ARG A 40 0.62 12.81 2.15
N PHE A 41 1.47 12.63 1.14
CA PHE A 41 1.14 11.80 -0.02
C PHE A 41 0.97 10.33 0.37
N MET A 42 1.84 9.81 1.22
CA MET A 42 1.75 8.43 1.68
C MET A 42 0.45 8.16 2.46
N ASN A 43 0.09 9.05 3.40
CA ASN A 43 -1.15 8.91 4.16
C ASN A 43 -2.39 8.98 3.27
N ARG A 44 -2.41 9.87 2.27
CA ARG A 44 -3.51 9.95 1.31
C ARG A 44 -3.62 8.68 0.47
N GLY A 45 -2.51 8.19 -0.05
CA GLY A 45 -2.47 6.94 -0.80
C GLY A 45 -2.96 5.75 0.04
N GLU A 46 -2.66 5.73 1.33
CA GLU A 46 -3.19 4.73 2.25
C GLU A 46 -4.71 4.84 2.41
N THR A 47 -5.26 6.03 2.63
CA THR A 47 -6.71 6.23 2.75
C THR A 47 -7.47 5.89 1.46
N GLU A 48 -6.88 6.19 0.30
CA GLU A 48 -7.49 5.87 -1.00
C GLU A 48 -7.45 4.36 -1.28
N ALA A 49 -6.31 3.71 -0.99
CA ALA A 49 -6.20 2.26 -1.10
C ALA A 49 -7.19 1.54 -0.17
N MET A 50 -7.34 2.06 1.04
CA MET A 50 -8.27 1.57 2.05
C MET A 50 -9.73 1.64 1.57
N ALA A 51 -10.13 2.77 0.96
CA ALA A 51 -11.46 2.97 0.39
C ALA A 51 -11.71 2.09 -0.84
N ALA A 52 -10.71 1.93 -1.71
CA ALA A 52 -10.80 1.07 -2.88
C ALA A 52 -10.98 -0.41 -2.48
N GLU A 53 -10.27 -0.87 -1.46
CA GLU A 53 -10.39 -2.23 -0.94
C GLU A 53 -11.78 -2.48 -0.34
N LEU A 54 -12.28 -1.54 0.48
CA LEU A 54 -13.65 -1.61 1.01
C LEU A 54 -14.69 -1.69 -0.12
N HIS A 55 -14.55 -0.88 -1.17
CA HIS A 55 -15.46 -0.90 -2.31
C HIS A 55 -15.45 -2.24 -3.04
N ASN A 56 -14.26 -2.84 -3.23
CA ASN A 56 -14.12 -4.15 -3.86
C ASN A 56 -14.79 -5.24 -3.04
N ILE A 57 -14.62 -5.22 -1.72
CA ILE A 57 -15.23 -6.21 -0.81
C ILE A 57 -16.75 -6.06 -0.78
N SER A 58 -17.28 -4.85 -0.70
CA SER A 58 -18.73 -4.60 -0.77
C SER A 58 -19.33 -5.07 -2.10
N THR A 59 -18.62 -4.85 -3.21
CA THR A 59 -19.06 -5.37 -4.52
C THR A 59 -19.05 -6.89 -4.57
N ALA A 60 -18.00 -7.52 -4.03
CA ALA A 60 -17.91 -8.97 -3.94
C ALA A 60 -19.03 -9.55 -3.05
N MET A 61 -19.35 -8.89 -1.93
CA MET A 61 -20.46 -9.27 -1.05
C MET A 61 -21.80 -9.23 -1.78
N MET A 62 -22.09 -8.14 -2.48
CA MET A 62 -23.32 -8.01 -3.27
C MET A 62 -23.41 -9.08 -4.37
N ALA A 63 -22.30 -9.38 -5.05
CA ALA A 63 -22.25 -10.43 -6.05
C ALA A 63 -22.52 -11.81 -5.45
N MET A 64 -21.91 -12.12 -4.29
CA MET A 64 -22.14 -13.37 -3.57
C MET A 64 -23.59 -13.53 -3.14
N MET A 65 -24.16 -12.49 -2.53
CA MET A 65 -25.55 -12.52 -2.10
C MET A 65 -26.51 -12.64 -3.28
N ALA A 66 -26.21 -12.02 -4.42
CA ALA A 66 -27.02 -12.16 -5.62
C ALA A 66 -26.96 -13.57 -6.22
N ASP A 67 -25.77 -14.15 -6.37
CA ASP A 67 -25.57 -15.48 -6.96
C ASP A 67 -26.23 -16.56 -6.09
N GLN A 68 -26.13 -16.42 -4.77
CA GLN A 68 -26.71 -17.36 -3.82
C GLN A 68 -28.16 -17.04 -3.43
N THR A 69 -28.78 -16.05 -4.06
CA THR A 69 -30.16 -15.62 -3.79
C THR A 69 -30.41 -15.32 -2.29
N ARG A 70 -29.44 -14.67 -1.65
CA ARG A 70 -29.47 -14.34 -0.22
C ARG A 70 -29.91 -12.91 0.00
N THR A 71 -30.80 -12.72 0.97
CA THR A 71 -31.14 -11.39 1.50
C THR A 71 -30.42 -11.09 2.81
N THR A 72 -29.83 -12.11 3.45
CA THR A 72 -29.05 -11.97 4.69
C THR A 72 -27.81 -12.88 4.72
N VAL A 73 -26.80 -12.46 5.45
CA VAL A 73 -25.57 -13.22 5.75
C VAL A 73 -25.39 -13.34 7.26
N THR A 74 -24.57 -14.29 7.71
CA THR A 74 -24.19 -14.30 9.13
C THR A 74 -23.28 -13.09 9.39
N ALA A 75 -23.70 -12.22 10.30
CA ALA A 75 -22.93 -11.05 10.67
C ALA A 75 -21.55 -11.46 11.20
N SER A 76 -20.49 -10.87 10.64
CA SER A 76 -19.13 -11.01 11.15
C SER A 76 -18.87 -9.86 12.11
N THR A 77 -19.03 -10.12 13.40
CA THR A 77 -18.92 -9.12 14.48
C THR A 77 -17.48 -8.90 14.98
N ASN A 78 -16.55 -9.75 14.57
CA ASN A 78 -15.13 -9.59 14.83
C ASN A 78 -14.45 -9.20 13.51
N ALA A 79 -13.68 -8.10 13.53
CA ALA A 79 -12.98 -7.67 12.33
C ALA A 79 -11.98 -8.74 11.91
N THR A 80 -12.06 -9.15 10.65
CA THR A 80 -11.16 -10.14 10.07
C THR A 80 -10.65 -9.67 8.73
N ASN A 81 -9.41 -10.01 8.41
CA ASN A 81 -8.83 -9.83 7.09
C ASN A 81 -8.81 -11.15 6.29
N ASP A 82 -9.35 -12.23 6.84
CA ASP A 82 -9.43 -13.54 6.18
C ASP A 82 -10.72 -13.67 5.37
N MET A 83 -10.59 -13.58 4.05
CA MET A 83 -11.71 -13.67 3.11
C MET A 83 -12.13 -15.11 2.80
N THR A 84 -11.42 -16.10 3.34
CA THR A 84 -11.79 -17.52 3.23
C THR A 84 -12.88 -17.94 4.21
N ILE A 85 -13.18 -17.08 5.18
CA ILE A 85 -14.22 -17.27 6.19
C ILE A 85 -15.18 -16.09 6.31
N PHE A 86 -14.96 -15.02 5.54
CA PHE A 86 -15.76 -13.80 5.56
C PHE A 86 -16.75 -13.79 4.39
N PRO A 87 -18.03 -13.43 4.58
CA PRO A 87 -18.66 -13.07 5.86
C PRO A 87 -18.89 -14.28 6.78
N ASP A 88 -19.07 -15.46 6.18
CA ASP A 88 -19.21 -16.72 6.89
C ASP A 88 -18.45 -17.85 6.14
N PRO A 89 -18.05 -18.93 6.84
CA PRO A 89 -17.26 -20.01 6.22
C PRO A 89 -18.01 -20.87 5.20
N SER A 90 -19.34 -20.82 5.18
CA SER A 90 -20.13 -21.60 4.20
C SER A 90 -20.14 -20.89 2.85
N TYR A 91 -20.10 -19.55 2.87
CA TYR A 91 -20.19 -18.70 1.69
C TYR A 91 -19.13 -17.59 1.71
N PRO A 92 -17.84 -17.95 1.66
CA PRO A 92 -16.77 -16.97 1.75
C PRO A 92 -16.63 -16.16 0.46
N LEU A 93 -16.11 -14.94 0.57
CA LEU A 93 -15.78 -14.11 -0.58
C LEU A 93 -14.60 -14.67 -1.39
N TYR A 94 -13.75 -15.47 -0.77
CA TYR A 94 -12.69 -16.22 -1.42
C TYR A 94 -12.82 -17.72 -1.13
N GLY A 95 -13.19 -18.50 -2.14
CA GLY A 95 -13.25 -19.96 -2.08
C GLY A 95 -12.37 -20.65 -3.13
N THR A 96 -12.31 -21.97 -3.05
CA THR A 96 -11.68 -22.81 -4.09
C THR A 96 -12.60 -23.04 -5.29
N THR A 97 -13.92 -22.97 -5.08
CA THR A 97 -14.96 -23.19 -6.11
C THR A 97 -15.60 -21.88 -6.55
N ASP A 98 -16.08 -21.07 -5.60
CA ASP A 98 -16.68 -19.76 -5.88
C ASP A 98 -15.73 -18.65 -5.43
N ARG A 99 -15.42 -17.72 -6.34
CA ARG A 99 -14.48 -16.62 -6.09
C ARG A 99 -15.11 -15.28 -6.46
N TYR A 100 -15.53 -14.53 -5.46
CA TYR A 100 -16.02 -13.16 -5.59
C TYR A 100 -14.90 -12.13 -5.38
N LEU A 101 -13.86 -12.51 -4.63
CA LEU A 101 -12.64 -11.76 -4.41
C LEU A 101 -11.43 -12.57 -4.90
N ASN A 102 -10.41 -11.88 -5.42
CA ASN A 102 -9.18 -12.51 -5.92
C ASN A 102 -8.07 -12.63 -4.86
N THR A 103 -8.34 -12.26 -3.61
CA THR A 103 -7.38 -12.37 -2.51
C THR A 103 -7.98 -13.12 -1.33
N ALA A 104 -7.20 -14.02 -0.73
CA ALA A 104 -7.59 -14.72 0.50
C ALA A 104 -7.43 -13.84 1.74
N THR A 105 -6.52 -12.88 1.69
CA THR A 105 -6.19 -12.02 2.82
C THR A 105 -6.16 -10.56 2.37
N THR A 106 -6.88 -9.72 3.09
CA THR A 106 -6.97 -8.28 2.86
C THR A 106 -5.92 -7.54 3.70
N ARG A 107 -5.60 -6.30 3.32
CA ARG A 107 -4.66 -5.46 4.08
C ARG A 107 -5.31 -4.93 5.34
N TRP A 108 -6.59 -4.58 5.25
CA TRP A 108 -7.39 -4.16 6.40
C TRP A 108 -8.36 -5.25 6.84
N SER A 109 -8.95 -5.06 8.02
CA SER A 109 -9.93 -6.00 8.57
C SER A 109 -11.33 -5.45 8.41
N TYR A 110 -12.29 -6.36 8.25
CA TYR A 110 -13.67 -6.03 7.91
C TYR A 110 -14.63 -6.80 8.79
N MET A 111 -15.74 -6.15 9.12
CA MET A 111 -16.93 -6.72 9.71
C MET A 111 -18.07 -6.60 8.71
N THR A 112 -19.08 -7.44 8.87
CA THR A 112 -20.34 -7.28 8.13
C THR A 112 -21.54 -7.38 9.07
N ASP A 113 -22.59 -6.64 8.74
CA ASP A 113 -23.89 -6.84 9.36
C ASP A 113 -24.67 -8.00 8.70
N GLU A 114 -25.87 -8.27 9.19
CA GLU A 114 -26.73 -9.32 8.63
C GLU A 114 -27.19 -9.00 7.19
N TYR A 115 -27.13 -7.74 6.76
CA TYR A 115 -27.60 -7.29 5.45
C TYR A 115 -26.47 -7.17 4.41
N GLY A 116 -25.25 -7.57 4.76
CA GLY A 116 -24.09 -7.51 3.86
C GLY A 116 -23.43 -6.13 3.78
N SER A 117 -23.80 -5.19 4.66
CA SER A 117 -23.06 -3.93 4.79
C SER A 117 -21.69 -4.20 5.40
N ILE A 118 -20.63 -3.62 4.82
CA ILE A 118 -19.25 -3.83 5.24
C ILE A 118 -18.75 -2.64 6.04
N THR A 119 -18.20 -2.91 7.23
CA THR A 119 -17.52 -1.91 8.06
C THR A 119 -16.03 -2.26 8.17
N GLN A 120 -15.17 -1.27 7.99
CA GLN A 120 -13.72 -1.42 8.03
C GLN A 120 -13.13 -1.02 9.38
N TYR A 121 -12.06 -1.73 9.80
CA TYR A 121 -11.31 -1.51 11.03
C TYR A 121 -9.79 -1.52 10.78
#